data_AF-A0A7V3LE86-F1
#
_entry.id   AF-A0A7V3LE86-F1
#
_cell.length_a   1.000
_cell.length_b   1.000
_cell.length_c   1.000
_cell.angle_alpha   90.00
_cell.angle_beta   90.00
_cell.angle_gamma   90.00
#
_symmetry.space_group_name_H-M   'P 1'
#
loop_
_entity.id
_entity.type
_entity.pdbx_description
1 polymer ?
#
loop_
_entity_poly.entity_id
_entity_poly.type
_entity_poly.pdbx_seq_one_letter_code
_entity_poly.pdbx_strand_id
1 'polypeptide(L)'
;MTKTTCIVPAYNEEKTIGRVLKVLKEAKEKGLIDELIVVSDGSRDRTVEIAKDYAPDQLVVLSKNRGKAFALIEGLKRAKSSFILLLDADLINFTIEHIRQLLQPIQKNQADMVVGYLSDDFWQKLLPSFSGQRAITLRVAHLLLKERRIKKSGYNFELILNKLVNQSRLKTLYVPLAGLTHLPKQHKYPPHEIFAFRLSFFLRSLWFYKKIPILTGLLALVVFLSFLFFGPLPFKNASLATLSEPKENQRILVVVAHPDDEAIGAAGYIQRAQKKQAKVYLVIVTAGEANRFTAFWEDKNPFLKKTDFRKEAQNRIKESKDALLSLKVDPEKIYFLGFPDRGLDDLLTKNWTSPLSSPYLKTDHVLPSLGFYQENLKYTGQNLNGLLCKLFEEIQPDLIITHSETDHHPDHKAVSKFVKIALAELTKREVIHPPQLYAFLVHFKISEYPRPLRYAPNAPLLPPKNLQNEYSWRTLPLTQEEESKKEKVIKKYKSQLLSPYLKELLLSFIRTNELFYQDNF
;
A
#
# COMPACT_ATOMS: atom_id res chain seq x y z
N MET A 1 39.64 10.41 -20.68
CA MET A 1 38.36 9.76 -20.32
C MET A 1 37.89 10.35 -19.00
N THR A 2 36.63 10.77 -18.92
CA THR A 2 36.04 11.29 -17.69
C THR A 2 35.76 10.12 -16.75
N LYS A 3 36.40 10.11 -15.57
CA LYS A 3 36.23 9.05 -14.58
C LYS A 3 35.06 9.35 -13.65
N THR A 4 34.46 8.30 -13.08
CA THR A 4 33.38 8.37 -12.10
C THR A 4 33.73 7.61 -10.82
N THR A 5 33.64 8.27 -9.67
CA THR A 5 33.72 7.61 -8.36
C THR A 5 32.33 7.48 -7.76
N CYS A 6 31.90 6.27 -7.41
CA CYS A 6 30.72 6.03 -6.60
C CYS A 6 31.07 6.01 -5.11
N ILE A 7 30.30 6.71 -4.29
CA ILE A 7 30.45 6.77 -2.84
C ILE A 7 29.17 6.27 -2.19
N VAL A 8 29.30 5.26 -1.32
CA VAL A 8 28.18 4.64 -0.59
C VAL A 8 28.40 4.80 0.92
N PRO A 9 27.69 5.69 1.62
CA PRO A 9 27.69 5.74 3.07
C PRO A 9 26.80 4.62 3.63
N ALA A 10 27.26 3.95 4.68
CA ALA A 10 26.53 2.84 5.31
C ALA A 10 26.59 2.91 6.84
N TYR A 11 25.47 2.66 7.50
CA TYR A 11 25.41 2.46 8.96
C TYR A 11 24.31 1.44 9.28
N ASN A 12 24.71 0.25 9.71
CA ASN A 12 23.82 -0.87 10.02
C ASN A 12 22.87 -1.23 8.86
N GLU A 13 23.45 -1.56 7.71
CA GLU A 13 22.77 -1.83 6.44
C GLU A 13 22.95 -3.28 5.97
N GLU A 14 23.22 -4.24 6.87
CA GLU A 14 23.47 -5.64 6.49
C GLU A 14 22.36 -6.28 5.63
N LYS A 15 21.10 -5.85 5.84
CA LYS A 15 19.94 -6.37 5.11
C LYS A 15 19.90 -5.95 3.65
N THR A 16 20.55 -4.85 3.29
CA THR A 16 20.41 -4.21 1.98
C THR A 16 21.73 -3.99 1.26
N ILE A 17 22.81 -3.66 1.96
CA ILE A 17 24.06 -3.20 1.34
C ILE A 17 24.60 -4.17 0.28
N GLY A 18 24.54 -5.49 0.51
CA GLY A 18 25.03 -6.49 -0.43
C GLY A 18 24.33 -6.42 -1.80
N ARG A 19 23.02 -6.12 -1.83
CA ARG A 19 22.27 -6.01 -3.10
C ARG A 19 22.67 -4.76 -3.89
N VAL A 20 22.97 -3.66 -3.20
CA VAL A 20 23.42 -2.41 -3.81
C VAL A 20 24.84 -2.58 -4.36
N LEU A 21 25.75 -3.14 -3.55
CA LEU A 21 27.14 -3.35 -3.95
C LEU A 21 27.27 -4.34 -5.11
N LYS A 22 26.40 -5.35 -5.20
CA LYS A 22 26.35 -6.27 -6.35
C LYS A 22 26.12 -5.52 -7.67
N VAL A 23 25.15 -4.60 -7.70
CA VAL A 23 24.86 -3.78 -8.89
C VAL A 23 26.00 -2.83 -9.21
N LEU A 24 26.65 -2.26 -8.18
CA LEU A 24 27.79 -1.35 -8.37
C LEU A 24 29.03 -2.10 -8.88
N LYS A 25 29.25 -3.34 -8.44
CA LYS A 25 30.29 -4.21 -9.00
C LYS A 25 30.05 -4.46 -10.50
N GLU A 26 28.82 -4.82 -10.86
CA GLU A 26 28.44 -5.01 -12.27
C GLU A 26 28.60 -3.71 -13.09
N ALA A 27 28.26 -2.56 -12.50
CA ALA A 27 28.45 -1.25 -13.14
C ALA A 27 29.95 -0.92 -13.36
N LYS A 28 30.82 -1.32 -12.44
CA LYS A 28 32.28 -1.17 -12.56
C LYS A 28 32.83 -2.06 -13.67
N GLU A 29 32.40 -3.32 -13.72
CA GLU A 29 32.77 -4.28 -14.78
C GLU A 29 32.34 -3.78 -16.18
N LYS A 30 31.21 -3.07 -16.27
CA LYS A 30 30.71 -2.45 -17.51
C LYS A 30 31.29 -1.06 -17.79
N GLY A 31 32.25 -0.58 -16.99
CA GLY A 31 32.91 0.71 -17.18
C GLY A 31 32.02 1.94 -16.97
N LEU A 32 30.90 1.80 -16.24
CA LEU A 32 30.03 2.94 -15.89
C LEU A 32 30.57 3.72 -14.69
N ILE A 33 31.28 3.03 -13.79
CA ILE A 33 32.00 3.63 -12.66
C ILE A 33 33.44 3.09 -12.65
N ASP A 34 34.40 3.94 -12.27
CA ASP A 34 35.82 3.58 -12.20
C ASP A 34 36.23 3.18 -10.77
N GLU A 35 35.62 3.84 -9.78
CA GLU A 35 35.98 3.72 -8.37
C GLU A 35 34.71 3.54 -7.52
N LEU A 36 34.78 2.70 -6.48
CA LEU A 36 33.69 2.42 -5.55
C LEU A 36 34.20 2.54 -4.13
N ILE A 37 33.88 3.65 -3.47
CA ILE A 37 34.25 3.92 -2.08
C ILE A 37 33.05 3.63 -1.19
N VAL A 38 33.20 2.69 -0.26
CA VAL A 38 32.20 2.40 0.77
C VAL A 38 32.67 3.01 2.09
N VAL A 39 31.81 3.78 2.75
CA VAL A 39 32.14 4.40 4.05
C VAL A 39 31.19 3.87 5.12
N SER A 40 31.67 2.94 5.95
CA SER A 40 30.94 2.45 7.12
C SER A 40 31.09 3.43 8.28
N ASP A 41 29.99 4.08 8.65
CA ASP A 41 29.90 5.10 9.69
C ASP A 41 29.75 4.46 11.09
N GLY A 42 30.68 3.58 11.47
CA GLY A 42 30.66 2.89 12.76
C GLY A 42 29.57 1.85 12.91
N SER A 43 29.26 1.11 11.83
CA SER A 43 28.31 -0.01 11.86
C SER A 43 28.72 -1.07 12.88
N ARG A 44 27.73 -1.71 13.52
CA ARG A 44 27.89 -2.76 14.55
C ARG A 44 27.37 -4.13 14.11
N ASP A 45 26.71 -4.18 12.96
CA ASP A 45 26.18 -5.39 12.33
C ASP A 45 27.15 -5.93 11.26
N ARG A 46 26.69 -6.85 10.40
CA ARG A 46 27.53 -7.44 9.34
C ARG A 46 27.80 -6.51 8.15
N THR A 47 27.47 -5.22 8.22
CA THR A 47 27.67 -4.27 7.11
C THR A 47 29.12 -4.20 6.64
N VAL A 48 30.08 -4.16 7.57
CA VAL A 48 31.51 -4.06 7.25
C VAL A 48 32.01 -5.34 6.58
N GLU A 49 31.61 -6.50 7.11
CA GLU A 49 31.91 -7.82 6.55
C GLU A 49 31.43 -7.89 5.10
N ILE A 50 30.14 -7.61 4.87
CA ILE A 50 29.54 -7.64 3.53
C ILE A 50 30.25 -6.64 2.60
N ALA A 51 30.53 -5.41 3.06
CA ALA A 51 31.19 -4.41 2.23
C ALA A 51 32.60 -4.81 1.80
N LYS A 52 33.32 -5.54 2.67
CA LYS A 52 34.68 -6.02 2.39
C LYS A 52 34.74 -6.99 1.22
N ASP A 53 33.68 -7.78 1.00
CA ASP A 53 33.61 -8.73 -0.12
C ASP A 53 33.49 -8.05 -1.49
N TYR A 54 33.00 -6.80 -1.54
CA TYR A 54 32.78 -6.08 -2.80
C TYR A 54 33.82 -4.98 -3.04
N ALA A 55 34.34 -4.34 -1.99
CA ALA A 55 35.25 -3.20 -2.10
C ALA A 55 36.36 -3.24 -1.03
N PRO A 56 37.18 -4.32 -0.97
CA PRO A 56 38.16 -4.51 0.11
C PRO A 56 39.17 -3.36 0.20
N ASP A 57 39.64 -2.84 -0.93
CA ASP A 57 40.67 -1.79 -0.99
C ASP A 57 40.13 -0.36 -0.86
N GLN A 58 38.81 -0.20 -0.86
CA GLN A 58 38.12 1.11 -0.91
C GLN A 58 37.04 1.23 0.18
N LEU A 59 37.15 0.41 1.23
CA LEU A 59 36.29 0.43 2.41
C LEU A 59 36.91 1.30 3.51
N VAL A 60 36.19 2.36 3.89
CA VAL A 60 36.55 3.24 5.02
C VAL A 60 35.67 2.89 6.21
N VAL A 61 36.27 2.44 7.30
CA VAL A 61 35.54 2.12 8.55
C VAL A 61 35.81 3.20 9.60
N LEU A 62 34.77 3.91 10.01
CA LEU A 62 34.83 4.89 11.08
C LEU A 62 34.60 4.21 12.43
N SER A 63 35.28 4.66 13.47
CA SER A 63 35.21 4.04 14.81
C SER A 63 33.89 4.27 15.55
N LYS A 64 33.10 5.26 15.12
CA LYS A 64 31.77 5.56 15.67
C LYS A 64 30.92 6.28 14.65
N ASN A 65 29.60 6.16 14.79
CA ASN A 65 28.62 6.88 13.99
C ASN A 65 28.74 8.40 14.19
N ARG A 66 28.93 9.12 13.07
CA ARG A 66 28.98 10.60 12.99
C ARG A 66 27.94 11.18 12.04
N GLY A 67 27.12 10.34 11.43
CA GLY A 67 26.04 10.67 10.51
C GLY A 67 26.44 10.59 9.03
N LYS A 68 25.43 10.37 8.18
CA LYS A 68 25.54 10.24 6.71
C LYS A 68 26.40 11.34 6.07
N ALA A 69 26.17 12.61 6.41
CA ALA A 69 26.96 13.72 5.86
C ALA A 69 28.46 13.58 6.16
N PHE A 70 28.82 13.11 7.36
CA PHE A 70 30.22 12.91 7.72
C PHE A 70 30.84 11.80 6.88
N ALA A 71 30.14 10.66 6.74
CA ALA A 71 30.57 9.53 5.93
C ALA A 71 30.76 9.91 4.45
N LEU A 72 29.79 10.63 3.86
CA LEU A 72 29.89 11.14 2.48
C LEU A 72 31.10 12.05 2.27
N ILE A 73 31.39 12.94 3.23
CA ILE A 73 32.55 13.84 3.16
C ILE A 73 33.87 13.06 3.27
N GLU A 74 33.94 12.04 4.10
CA GLU A 74 35.11 11.16 4.17
C GLU A 74 35.34 10.41 2.86
N GLY A 75 34.26 9.96 2.20
CA GLY A 75 34.35 9.40 0.85
C GLY A 75 34.82 10.43 -0.18
N LEU A 76 34.24 11.63 -0.15
CA LEU A 76 34.54 12.70 -1.12
C LEU A 76 35.99 13.17 -1.08
N LYS A 77 36.61 13.21 0.10
CA LYS A 77 38.04 13.54 0.24
C LYS A 77 38.97 12.56 -0.48
N ARG A 78 38.52 11.33 -0.69
CA ARG A 78 39.29 10.26 -1.32
C ARG A 78 39.03 10.18 -2.81
N ALA A 79 37.84 10.59 -3.25
CA ALA A 79 37.48 10.61 -4.65
C ALA A 79 38.27 11.67 -5.44
N LYS A 80 38.83 11.28 -6.58
CA LYS A 80 39.57 12.18 -7.50
C LYS A 80 38.99 12.24 -8.91
N SER A 81 37.86 11.59 -9.12
CA SER A 81 37.20 11.46 -10.42
C SER A 81 36.49 12.74 -10.88
N SER A 82 36.27 12.86 -12.19
CA SER A 82 35.59 14.00 -12.80
C SER A 82 34.12 14.10 -12.36
N PHE A 83 33.49 12.95 -12.15
CA PHE A 83 32.12 12.83 -11.67
C PHE A 83 32.07 12.01 -10.39
N ILE A 84 31.15 12.37 -9.50
CA ILE A 84 30.90 11.65 -8.26
C ILE A 84 29.45 11.20 -8.23
N LEU A 85 29.23 9.91 -7.97
CA LEU A 85 27.93 9.30 -7.79
C LEU A 85 27.72 9.00 -6.30
N LEU A 86 26.73 9.62 -5.67
CA LEU A 86 26.35 9.43 -4.28
C LEU A 86 25.10 8.54 -4.23
N LEU A 87 25.19 7.38 -3.58
CA LEU A 87 24.10 6.42 -3.49
C LEU A 87 23.95 5.88 -2.07
N ASP A 88 22.71 5.69 -1.64
CA ASP A 88 22.42 5.11 -0.33
C ASP A 88 22.61 3.57 -0.35
N ALA A 89 23.00 3.00 0.79
CA ALA A 89 23.23 1.57 0.95
C ALA A 89 21.95 0.73 1.13
N ASP A 90 20.78 1.35 1.07
CA ASP A 90 19.48 0.74 1.40
C ASP A 90 18.46 0.71 0.27
N LEU A 91 18.94 0.88 -0.96
CA LEU A 91 18.13 0.86 -2.17
C LEU A 91 17.60 -0.56 -2.47
N ILE A 92 16.33 -0.64 -2.85
CA ILE A 92 15.61 -1.86 -3.25
C ILE A 92 15.18 -1.69 -4.72
N ASN A 93 15.31 -2.76 -5.51
CA ASN A 93 15.16 -2.74 -6.97
C ASN A 93 16.15 -1.79 -7.67
N PHE A 94 17.33 -1.58 -7.08
CA PHE A 94 18.41 -0.83 -7.71
C PHE A 94 18.97 -1.59 -8.91
N THR A 95 19.22 -0.89 -10.01
CA THR A 95 19.66 -1.48 -11.28
C THR A 95 20.71 -0.58 -11.91
N ILE A 96 21.43 -1.11 -12.89
CA ILE A 96 22.38 -0.32 -13.69
C ILE A 96 21.70 0.83 -14.43
N GLU A 97 20.44 0.68 -14.82
CA GLU A 97 19.77 1.74 -15.57
C GLU A 97 19.59 3.00 -14.72
N HIS A 98 19.34 2.85 -13.42
CA HIS A 98 19.33 3.99 -12.49
C HIS A 98 20.69 4.72 -12.43
N ILE A 99 21.80 3.99 -12.52
CA ILE A 99 23.15 4.59 -12.59
C ILE A 99 23.29 5.40 -13.88
N ARG A 100 22.85 4.86 -15.01
CA ARG A 100 22.89 5.57 -16.30
C ARG A 100 22.05 6.84 -16.28
N GLN A 101 20.83 6.77 -15.75
CA GLN A 101 19.93 7.92 -15.63
C GLN A 101 20.55 9.06 -14.81
N LEU A 102 21.29 8.73 -13.75
CA LEU A 102 21.99 9.70 -12.92
C LEU A 102 23.23 10.30 -13.62
N LEU A 103 24.02 9.47 -14.30
CA LEU A 103 25.31 9.90 -14.86
C LEU A 103 25.21 10.55 -16.25
N GLN A 104 24.32 10.07 -17.13
CA GLN A 104 24.24 10.52 -18.52
C GLN A 104 24.04 12.04 -18.65
N PRO A 105 23.16 12.71 -17.88
CA PRO A 105 22.97 14.15 -18.06
C PRO A 105 24.23 14.96 -17.70
N ILE A 106 25.01 14.52 -16.70
CA ILE A 106 26.27 15.19 -16.33
C ILE A 106 27.36 14.90 -17.36
N GLN A 107 27.45 13.65 -17.82
CA GLN A 107 28.40 13.26 -18.88
C GLN A 107 28.15 14.01 -20.19
N LYS A 108 26.88 14.32 -20.50
CA LYS A 108 26.46 15.15 -21.65
C LYS A 108 26.53 16.67 -21.37
N ASN A 109 27.11 17.08 -20.24
CA ASN A 109 27.26 18.48 -19.84
C ASN A 109 25.93 19.26 -19.74
N GLN A 110 24.83 18.57 -19.40
CA GLN A 110 23.49 19.14 -19.27
C GLN A 110 23.24 19.68 -17.85
N ALA A 111 23.98 19.18 -16.85
CA ALA A 111 23.88 19.61 -15.45
C ALA A 111 25.21 19.48 -14.70
N ASP A 112 25.35 20.28 -13.63
CA ASP A 112 26.42 20.16 -12.65
C ASP A 112 26.05 19.18 -11.51
N MET A 113 24.74 19.01 -11.27
CA MET A 113 24.17 18.06 -10.32
C MET A 113 22.91 17.42 -10.92
N VAL A 114 22.80 16.10 -10.79
CA VAL A 114 21.57 15.35 -11.09
C VAL A 114 21.07 14.76 -9.79
N VAL A 115 19.78 14.96 -9.50
CA VAL A 115 19.10 14.40 -8.35
C VAL A 115 18.11 13.37 -8.85
N GLY A 116 18.35 12.10 -8.52
CA GLY A 116 17.41 11.02 -8.78
C GLY A 116 16.41 10.92 -7.64
N TYR A 117 15.12 10.85 -7.94
CA TYR A 117 14.06 10.71 -6.93
C TYR A 117 13.21 9.48 -7.20
N LEU A 118 12.71 8.85 -6.14
CA LEU A 118 11.87 7.65 -6.23
C LEU A 118 10.50 8.05 -6.78
N SER A 119 10.19 7.65 -8.01
CA SER A 119 8.95 8.10 -8.67
C SER A 119 7.69 7.55 -8.00
N ASP A 120 7.79 6.46 -7.25
CA ASP A 120 6.63 5.83 -6.61
C ASP A 120 6.39 6.38 -5.19
N ASP A 121 7.27 7.26 -4.70
CA ASP A 121 7.11 7.98 -3.43
C ASP A 121 6.49 9.36 -3.66
N PHE A 122 5.26 9.55 -3.15
CA PHE A 122 4.52 10.81 -3.25
C PHE A 122 5.31 12.02 -2.71
N TRP A 123 6.03 11.85 -1.60
CA TRP A 123 6.78 12.94 -0.99
C TRP A 123 8.00 13.32 -1.80
N GLN A 124 8.67 12.35 -2.41
CA GLN A 124 9.79 12.65 -3.31
C GLN A 124 9.34 13.22 -4.66
N LYS A 125 8.14 12.86 -5.15
CA LYS A 125 7.51 13.56 -6.28
C LYS A 125 7.22 15.02 -5.96
N LEU A 126 6.72 15.31 -4.75
CA LEU A 126 6.39 16.67 -4.32
C LEU A 126 7.66 17.49 -3.99
N LEU A 127 8.68 16.86 -3.41
CA LEU A 127 9.91 17.48 -2.94
C LEU A 127 11.17 16.68 -3.35
N PRO A 128 11.48 16.60 -4.66
CA PRO A 128 12.57 15.75 -5.18
C PRO A 128 13.95 16.20 -4.71
N SER A 129 14.07 17.45 -4.27
CA SER A 129 15.29 18.05 -3.73
C SER A 129 15.76 17.41 -2.42
N PHE A 130 14.93 16.62 -1.72
CA PHE A 130 15.31 15.89 -0.51
C PHE A 130 15.89 14.50 -0.78
N SER A 131 15.94 14.07 -2.04
CA SER A 131 16.47 12.76 -2.40
C SER A 131 17.99 12.66 -2.22
N GLY A 132 18.47 11.48 -1.82
CA GLY A 132 19.87 11.20 -1.50
C GLY A 132 20.71 10.74 -2.69
N GLN A 133 20.06 10.28 -3.76
CA GLN A 133 20.68 9.65 -4.93
C GLN A 133 21.07 10.73 -5.92
N ARG A 134 22.38 10.96 -6.09
CA ARG A 134 22.87 12.12 -6.82
C ARG A 134 24.10 11.82 -7.64
N ALA A 135 24.17 12.39 -8.82
CA ALA A 135 25.45 12.57 -9.50
C ALA A 135 25.86 14.05 -9.40
N ILE A 136 27.14 14.32 -9.21
CA ILE A 136 27.69 15.68 -9.14
C ILE A 136 29.01 15.78 -9.90
N THR A 137 29.33 16.97 -10.41
CA THR A 137 30.66 17.25 -10.96
C THR A 137 31.70 17.46 -9.85
N LEU A 138 32.98 17.30 -10.18
CA LEU A 138 34.08 17.61 -9.27
C LEU A 138 34.05 19.07 -8.77
N ARG A 139 33.53 20.00 -9.57
CA ARG A 139 33.32 21.39 -9.15
C ARG A 139 32.35 21.49 -7.96
N VAL A 140 31.22 20.78 -8.03
CA VAL A 140 30.25 20.72 -6.94
C VAL A 140 30.85 20.02 -5.71
N ALA A 141 31.59 18.94 -5.91
CA ALA A 141 32.30 18.25 -4.82
C ALA A 141 33.29 19.18 -4.09
N HIS A 142 34.05 20.02 -4.81
CA HIS A 142 34.96 21.01 -4.22
C HIS A 142 34.24 22.09 -3.41
N LEU A 143 33.09 22.60 -3.89
CA LEU A 143 32.27 23.52 -3.11
C LEU A 143 31.82 22.89 -1.79
N LEU A 144 31.45 21.62 -1.85
CA LEU A 144 30.98 20.86 -0.72
C LEU A 144 32.07 20.63 0.34
N LEU A 145 33.29 20.30 -0.09
CA LEU A 145 34.44 20.11 0.80
C LEU A 145 34.86 21.40 1.52
N LYS A 146 34.59 22.58 0.94
CA LYS A 146 34.88 23.89 1.55
C LYS A 146 33.83 24.32 2.59
N GLU A 147 32.64 23.74 2.59
CA GLU A 147 31.56 24.12 3.50
C GLU A 147 31.77 23.54 4.90
N ARG A 148 32.20 24.37 5.85
CA ARG A 148 32.51 23.95 7.23
C ARG A 148 31.30 23.40 7.98
N ARG A 149 30.08 23.81 7.63
CA ARG A 149 28.85 23.39 8.34
C ARG A 149 28.41 21.97 8.00
N ILE A 150 28.88 21.39 6.90
CA ILE A 150 28.36 20.12 6.39
C ILE A 150 28.70 18.93 7.30
N LYS A 151 29.84 18.95 7.97
CA LYS A 151 30.20 17.88 8.93
C LYS A 151 29.31 17.85 10.16
N LYS A 152 28.59 18.96 10.45
CA LYS A 152 27.66 19.07 11.58
C LYS A 152 26.18 18.86 11.17
N SER A 153 25.90 18.75 9.86
CA SER A 153 24.52 18.77 9.35
C SER A 153 23.77 17.45 9.51
N GLY A 154 24.46 16.33 9.75
CA GLY A 154 23.82 15.02 9.95
C GLY A 154 23.02 14.57 8.72
N TYR A 155 21.69 14.50 8.85
CA TYR A 155 20.76 14.10 7.77
C TYR A 155 20.32 15.25 6.85
N ASN A 156 20.85 16.47 7.02
CA ASN A 156 20.51 17.63 6.19
C ASN A 156 21.56 17.90 5.09
N PHE A 157 22.26 16.86 4.64
CA PHE A 157 23.31 16.96 3.61
C PHE A 157 22.74 17.51 2.29
N GLU A 158 21.61 16.95 1.87
CA GLU A 158 20.90 17.23 0.64
C GLU A 158 20.48 18.71 0.57
N LEU A 159 19.97 19.26 1.67
CA LEU A 159 19.58 20.68 1.79
C LEU A 159 20.77 21.63 1.63
N ILE A 160 21.90 21.32 2.26
CA ILE A 160 23.12 22.14 2.16
C ILE A 160 23.66 22.08 0.73
N LEU A 161 23.72 20.88 0.15
CA LEU A 161 24.18 20.69 -1.23
C LEU A 161 23.32 21.49 -2.22
N ASN A 162 22.00 21.40 -2.12
CA ASN A 162 21.09 22.20 -2.96
C ASN A 162 21.35 23.70 -2.82
N LYS A 163 21.52 24.19 -1.58
CA LYS A 163 21.78 25.60 -1.33
C LYS A 163 23.10 26.05 -1.96
N LEU A 164 24.16 25.26 -1.84
CA LEU A 164 25.47 25.59 -2.42
C LEU A 164 25.42 25.64 -3.96
N VAL A 165 24.77 24.66 -4.58
CA VAL A 165 24.59 24.60 -6.04
C VAL A 165 23.79 25.81 -6.53
N ASN A 166 22.68 26.13 -5.86
CA ASN A 166 21.84 27.30 -6.19
C ASN A 166 22.59 28.63 -6.02
N GLN A 167 23.29 28.82 -4.90
CA GLN A 167 24.07 30.04 -4.64
C GLN A 167 25.21 30.22 -5.64
N SER A 168 25.76 29.12 -6.14
CA SER A 168 26.83 29.12 -7.14
C SER A 168 26.32 29.18 -8.58
N ARG A 169 24.99 29.31 -8.78
CA ARG A 169 24.30 29.35 -10.09
C ARG A 169 24.63 28.15 -11.00
N LEU A 170 24.84 26.98 -10.38
CA LEU A 170 25.13 25.73 -11.08
C LEU A 170 23.85 25.00 -11.46
N LYS A 171 23.87 24.24 -12.56
CA LYS A 171 22.68 23.61 -13.13
C LYS A 171 22.33 22.32 -12.39
N THR A 172 21.05 22.19 -12.01
CA THR A 172 20.50 20.96 -11.41
C THR A 172 19.44 20.35 -12.32
N LEU A 173 19.50 19.04 -12.54
CA LEU A 173 18.42 18.28 -13.17
C LEU A 173 17.84 17.26 -12.19
N TYR A 174 16.54 16.98 -12.35
CA TYR A 174 15.82 16.00 -11.55
C TYR A 174 15.37 14.86 -12.45
N VAL A 175 15.70 13.62 -12.07
CA VAL A 175 15.38 12.43 -12.87
C VAL A 175 14.54 11.45 -12.04
N PRO A 176 13.40 10.96 -12.56
CA PRO A 176 12.64 9.92 -11.89
C PRO A 176 13.35 8.57 -12.01
N LEU A 177 13.53 7.88 -10.89
CA LEU A 177 14.09 6.52 -10.84
C LEU A 177 12.95 5.52 -10.63
N ALA A 178 12.39 5.03 -11.74
CA ALA A 178 11.17 4.21 -11.74
C ALA A 178 11.38 2.82 -11.11
N GLY A 179 10.48 2.41 -10.21
CA GLY A 179 10.56 1.12 -9.53
C GLY A 179 11.64 1.02 -8.44
N LEU A 180 12.52 2.03 -8.31
CA LEU A 180 13.47 2.13 -7.20
C LEU A 180 12.73 2.47 -5.91
N THR A 181 13.03 1.73 -4.84
CA THR A 181 12.54 2.02 -3.49
C THR A 181 13.69 1.94 -2.47
N HIS A 182 13.43 2.14 -1.18
CA HIS A 182 14.43 2.01 -0.12
C HIS A 182 13.84 1.29 1.09
N LEU A 183 14.67 0.61 1.89
CA LEU A 183 14.22 0.00 3.14
C LEU A 183 13.90 1.11 4.16
N PRO A 184 12.64 1.31 4.58
CA PRO A 184 12.30 2.40 5.48
C PRO A 184 13.01 2.23 6.83
N LYS A 185 13.39 3.35 7.47
CA LYS A 185 14.01 3.37 8.81
C LYS A 185 13.23 2.57 9.86
N GLN A 186 11.92 2.41 9.66
CA GLN A 186 11.01 1.62 10.51
C GLN A 186 11.31 0.12 10.56
N HIS A 187 11.98 -0.43 9.55
CA HIS A 187 12.37 -1.84 9.50
C HIS A 187 13.81 -2.07 10.00
N LYS A 188 14.50 -0.99 10.37
CA LYS A 188 15.91 -0.97 10.79
C LYS A 188 16.09 -0.62 12.27
N TYR A 189 15.27 0.31 12.78
CA TYR A 189 15.44 0.89 14.10
C TYR A 189 14.21 0.69 14.99
N PRO A 190 14.40 0.59 16.32
CA PRO A 190 13.27 0.56 17.24
C PRO A 190 12.54 1.92 17.28
N PRO A 191 11.31 1.95 17.82
CA PRO A 191 10.39 3.08 17.73
C PRO A 191 10.94 4.40 18.28
N HIS A 192 11.60 4.32 19.42
CA HIS A 192 12.14 5.47 20.15
C HIS A 192 13.33 6.09 19.39
N GLU A 193 14.14 5.28 18.71
CA GLU A 193 15.21 5.77 17.84
C GLU A 193 14.64 6.47 16.60
N ILE A 194 13.59 5.91 15.97
CA ILE A 194 12.91 6.56 14.84
C ILE A 194 12.35 7.93 15.25
N PHE A 195 11.73 8.00 16.43
CA PHE A 195 11.23 9.25 16.98
C PHE A 195 12.38 10.24 17.21
N ALA A 196 13.48 9.81 17.83
CA ALA A 196 14.66 10.64 18.03
C ALA A 196 15.25 11.13 16.70
N PHE A 197 15.34 10.28 15.68
CA PHE A 197 15.80 10.67 14.34
C PHE A 197 14.88 11.73 13.72
N ARG A 198 13.55 11.53 13.76
CA ARG A 198 12.56 12.47 13.21
C ARG A 198 12.57 13.81 13.95
N LEU A 199 12.63 13.78 15.28
CA LEU A 199 12.72 14.97 16.11
C LEU A 199 14.03 15.72 15.84
N SER A 200 15.16 15.01 15.75
CA SER A 200 16.45 15.62 15.42
C SER A 200 16.45 16.27 14.03
N PHE A 201 15.82 15.63 13.04
CA PHE A 201 15.67 16.16 11.69
C PHE A 201 14.83 17.44 11.71
N PHE A 202 13.69 17.43 12.42
CA PHE A 202 12.81 18.58 12.56
C PHE A 202 13.50 19.77 13.25
N LEU A 203 14.08 19.56 14.44
CA LEU A 203 14.78 20.60 15.20
C LEU A 203 15.95 21.19 14.40
N ARG A 204 16.71 20.35 13.67
CA ARG A 204 17.82 20.81 12.84
C ARG A 204 17.35 21.49 11.55
N SER A 205 16.18 21.13 11.03
CA SER A 205 15.55 21.81 9.90
C SER A 205 15.06 23.20 10.29
N LEU A 206 14.45 23.38 11.47
CA LEU A 206 14.09 24.68 12.03
C LEU A 206 15.29 25.64 12.11
N TRP A 207 16.47 25.14 12.50
CA TRP A 207 17.72 25.92 12.52
C TRP A 207 18.16 26.39 11.11
N PHE A 208 17.88 25.61 10.06
CA PHE A 208 18.16 25.98 8.68
C PHE A 208 17.20 27.08 8.17
N TYR A 209 15.97 27.07 8.68
CA TYR A 209 14.88 27.94 8.27
C TYR A 209 14.64 29.14 9.20
N LYS A 210 15.67 29.61 9.91
CA LYS A 210 15.64 30.78 10.84
C LYS A 210 15.06 32.10 10.29
N LYS A 211 14.60 32.15 9.02
CA LYS A 211 13.97 33.31 8.36
C LYS A 211 12.63 32.97 7.70
N ILE A 212 11.90 31.96 8.18
CA ILE A 212 10.58 31.61 7.66
C ILE A 212 9.49 32.29 8.52
N PRO A 213 8.49 32.97 7.92
CA PRO A 213 7.40 33.60 8.66
C PRO A 213 6.59 32.58 9.48
N ILE A 214 6.05 33.00 10.62
CA ILE A 214 5.39 32.15 11.63
C ILE A 214 4.40 31.15 11.03
N LEU A 215 3.65 31.57 9.99
CA LEU A 215 2.63 30.76 9.32
C LEU A 215 3.18 29.49 8.62
N THR A 216 4.38 29.57 8.05
CA THR A 216 5.05 28.43 7.38
C THR A 216 5.76 27.53 8.38
N GLY A 217 6.19 28.07 9.53
CA GLY A 217 6.57 27.28 10.70
C GLY A 217 5.40 26.50 11.29
N LEU A 218 4.20 27.10 11.32
CA LEU A 218 2.97 26.46 11.76
C LEU A 218 2.53 25.35 10.79
N LEU A 219 2.63 25.58 9.47
CA LEU A 219 2.35 24.56 8.46
C LEU A 219 3.35 23.39 8.55
N ALA A 220 4.64 23.67 8.72
CA ALA A 220 5.65 22.64 8.94
C ALA A 220 5.42 21.86 10.24
N LEU A 221 4.93 22.52 11.30
CA LEU A 221 4.53 21.88 12.54
C LEU A 221 3.28 21.02 12.35
N VAL A 222 2.27 21.46 11.61
CA VAL A 222 1.08 20.67 11.27
C VAL A 222 1.43 19.46 10.42
N VAL A 223 2.31 19.62 9.43
CA VAL A 223 2.85 18.52 8.62
C VAL A 223 3.70 17.56 9.47
N PHE A 224 4.48 18.08 10.44
CA PHE A 224 5.27 17.27 11.36
C PHE A 224 4.39 16.51 12.37
N LEU A 225 3.36 17.16 12.92
CA LEU A 225 2.36 16.55 13.80
C LEU A 225 1.56 15.51 13.03
N SER A 226 1.16 15.78 11.78
CA SER A 226 0.53 14.77 10.95
C SER A 226 1.48 13.59 10.70
N PHE A 227 2.78 13.82 10.51
CA PHE A 227 3.78 12.75 10.39
C PHE A 227 4.01 11.94 11.69
N LEU A 228 3.80 12.56 12.86
CA LEU A 228 3.86 11.93 14.18
C LEU A 228 2.63 11.07 14.48
N PHE A 229 1.44 11.55 14.15
CA PHE A 229 0.18 10.86 14.44
C PHE A 229 -0.22 9.84 13.34
N PHE A 230 0.15 10.09 12.07
CA PHE A 230 -0.21 9.25 10.92
C PHE A 230 0.95 8.39 10.37
N GLY A 231 2.16 8.47 10.95
CA GLY A 231 3.21 7.48 10.70
C GLY A 231 2.80 6.10 11.23
N PRO A 232 3.14 4.99 10.56
CA PRO A 232 2.78 3.67 11.06
C PRO A 232 3.48 3.47 12.41
N LEU A 233 2.65 3.26 13.44
CA LEU A 233 3.14 2.88 14.75
C LEU A 233 3.84 1.54 14.61
N PRO A 234 4.90 1.29 15.40
CA PRO A 234 5.50 -0.01 15.51
C PRO A 234 4.48 -0.93 16.13
N PHE A 235 4.00 -1.89 15.35
CA PHE A 235 3.02 -2.84 15.80
C PHE A 235 3.72 -3.88 16.68
N LYS A 236 3.26 -3.99 17.93
CA LYS A 236 3.50 -5.21 18.71
C LYS A 236 2.73 -6.32 17.99
N ASN A 237 3.44 -7.34 17.51
CA ASN A 237 2.82 -8.56 17.02
C ASN A 237 2.06 -9.20 18.19
N ALA A 238 0.74 -9.00 18.25
CA ALA A 238 -0.09 -9.97 18.92
C ALA A 238 0.01 -11.26 18.09
N SER A 239 0.35 -12.37 18.73
CA SER A 239 0.34 -13.70 18.12
C SER A 239 -1.12 -14.08 17.83
N LEU A 240 -1.66 -13.62 16.70
CA LEU A 240 -2.98 -14.03 16.24
C LEU A 240 -2.90 -15.47 15.73
N ALA A 241 -3.92 -16.26 16.05
CA ALA A 241 -3.99 -17.63 15.57
C ALA A 241 -4.15 -17.67 14.04
N THR A 242 -3.56 -18.67 13.40
CA THR A 242 -3.67 -18.83 11.94
C THR A 242 -5.05 -19.36 11.56
N LEU A 243 -5.64 -18.81 10.50
CA LEU A 243 -6.86 -19.33 9.89
C LEU A 243 -6.58 -20.70 9.26
N SER A 244 -7.54 -21.62 9.33
CA SER A 244 -7.43 -22.93 8.68
C SER A 244 -7.29 -22.79 7.16
N GLU A 245 -6.39 -23.57 6.58
CA GLU A 245 -6.23 -23.66 5.12
C GLU A 245 -7.46 -24.29 4.45
N PRO A 246 -7.82 -23.85 3.22
CA PRO A 246 -8.82 -24.51 2.39
C PRO A 246 -8.50 -26.00 2.15
N LYS A 247 -9.52 -26.84 2.17
CA LYS A 247 -9.41 -28.26 1.83
C LYS A 247 -9.83 -28.51 0.38
N GLU A 248 -9.30 -29.58 -0.21
CA GLU A 248 -9.71 -30.04 -1.53
C GLU A 248 -11.21 -30.36 -1.55
N ASN A 249 -11.89 -29.99 -2.65
CA ASN A 249 -13.34 -30.12 -2.84
C ASN A 249 -14.24 -29.38 -1.82
N GLN A 250 -13.67 -28.64 -0.86
CA GLN A 250 -14.44 -27.83 0.08
C GLN A 250 -15.23 -26.75 -0.68
N ARG A 251 -16.50 -26.58 -0.32
CA ARG A 251 -17.39 -25.55 -0.88
C ARG A 251 -17.26 -24.29 -0.03
N ILE A 252 -16.60 -23.29 -0.60
CA ILE A 252 -16.32 -22.01 0.03
C ILE A 252 -17.21 -20.96 -0.64
N LEU A 253 -18.03 -20.30 0.16
CA LEU A 253 -18.92 -19.24 -0.30
C LEU A 253 -18.49 -17.91 0.31
N VAL A 254 -18.25 -16.91 -0.54
CA VAL A 254 -17.92 -15.55 -0.11
C VAL A 254 -19.14 -14.66 -0.40
N VAL A 255 -19.73 -14.07 0.63
CA VAL A 255 -20.92 -13.21 0.51
C VAL A 255 -20.54 -11.78 0.90
N VAL A 256 -20.69 -10.84 -0.02
CA VAL A 256 -20.30 -9.43 0.21
C VAL A 256 -21.36 -8.45 -0.27
N ALA A 257 -21.33 -7.25 0.29
CA ALA A 257 -22.25 -6.18 -0.06
C ALA A 257 -21.96 -5.60 -1.45
N HIS A 258 -20.71 -5.23 -1.73
CA HIS A 258 -20.36 -4.45 -2.90
C HIS A 258 -19.25 -5.11 -3.75
N PRO A 259 -19.18 -4.78 -5.06
CA PRO A 259 -18.10 -5.26 -5.92
C PRO A 259 -16.76 -4.56 -5.60
N ASP A 260 -15.86 -5.25 -4.92
CA ASP A 260 -14.52 -4.88 -4.42
C ASP A 260 -14.25 -5.49 -3.05
N ASP A 261 -15.28 -5.59 -2.22
CA ASP A 261 -15.26 -6.20 -0.89
C ASP A 261 -14.71 -7.64 -0.91
N GLU A 262 -15.03 -8.43 -1.94
CA GLU A 262 -14.55 -9.79 -2.09
C GLU A 262 -13.01 -9.85 -2.24
N ALA A 263 -12.45 -8.85 -2.91
CA ALA A 263 -11.01 -8.74 -3.11
C ALA A 263 -10.32 -8.14 -1.88
N ILE A 264 -10.96 -7.15 -1.24
CA ILE A 264 -10.49 -6.51 -0.01
C ILE A 264 -10.40 -7.55 1.11
N GLY A 265 -11.46 -8.31 1.34
CA GLY A 265 -11.61 -9.23 2.45
C GLY A 265 -10.92 -10.58 2.24
N ALA A 266 -11.03 -11.17 1.05
CA ALA A 266 -10.79 -12.60 0.88
C ALA A 266 -9.98 -13.01 -0.37
N ALA A 267 -9.35 -12.07 -1.11
CA ALA A 267 -8.58 -12.42 -2.31
C ALA A 267 -7.45 -13.44 -2.04
N GLY A 268 -6.77 -13.34 -0.90
CA GLY A 268 -5.73 -14.28 -0.49
C GLY A 268 -6.30 -15.67 -0.21
N TYR A 269 -7.40 -15.74 0.55
CA TYR A 269 -8.09 -17.00 0.83
C TYR A 269 -8.63 -17.66 -0.46
N ILE A 270 -9.23 -16.88 -1.37
CA ILE A 270 -9.71 -17.35 -2.68
C ILE A 270 -8.56 -17.96 -3.49
N GLN A 271 -7.38 -17.32 -3.51
CA GLN A 271 -6.21 -17.85 -4.22
C GLN A 271 -5.79 -19.23 -3.70
N ARG A 272 -5.78 -19.42 -2.37
CA ARG A 272 -5.45 -20.72 -1.77
C ARG A 272 -6.49 -21.76 -2.06
N ALA A 273 -7.77 -21.40 -1.96
CA ALA A 273 -8.88 -22.27 -2.28
C ALA A 273 -8.78 -22.79 -3.71
N GLN A 274 -8.51 -21.91 -4.68
CA GLN A 274 -8.30 -22.29 -6.07
C GLN A 274 -7.08 -23.20 -6.26
N LYS A 275 -5.96 -22.89 -5.60
CA LYS A 275 -4.75 -23.73 -5.63
C LYS A 275 -5.00 -25.13 -5.04
N LYS A 276 -5.88 -25.23 -4.05
CA LYS A 276 -6.27 -26.49 -3.39
C LYS A 276 -7.44 -27.20 -4.06
N GLN A 277 -7.91 -26.71 -5.21
CA GLN A 277 -9.05 -27.28 -5.93
C GLN A 277 -10.34 -27.33 -5.08
N ALA A 278 -10.50 -26.35 -4.19
CA ALA A 278 -11.76 -26.09 -3.51
C ALA A 278 -12.76 -25.44 -4.50
N LYS A 279 -14.06 -25.59 -4.23
CA LYS A 279 -15.13 -24.99 -5.03
C LYS A 279 -15.48 -23.63 -4.45
N VAL A 280 -15.08 -22.56 -5.14
CA VAL A 280 -15.30 -21.17 -4.69
C VAL A 280 -16.54 -20.59 -5.37
N TYR A 281 -17.44 -20.02 -4.57
CA TYR A 281 -18.66 -19.35 -4.98
C TYR A 281 -18.69 -17.93 -4.41
N LEU A 282 -19.22 -16.98 -5.18
CA LEU A 282 -19.29 -15.57 -4.83
C LEU A 282 -20.75 -15.10 -4.91
N VAL A 283 -21.22 -14.44 -3.86
CA VAL A 283 -22.51 -13.74 -3.85
C VAL A 283 -22.25 -12.28 -3.52
N ILE A 284 -22.55 -11.40 -4.47
CA ILE A 284 -22.38 -9.95 -4.34
C ILE A 284 -23.78 -9.33 -4.37
N VAL A 285 -24.18 -8.73 -3.25
CA VAL A 285 -25.59 -8.36 -3.02
C VAL A 285 -26.02 -7.15 -3.84
N THR A 286 -25.17 -6.12 -3.95
CA THR A 286 -25.44 -4.91 -4.74
C THR A 286 -24.48 -4.77 -5.93
N ALA A 287 -24.80 -3.86 -6.87
CA ALA A 287 -23.90 -3.50 -7.94
C ALA A 287 -22.97 -2.33 -7.58
N GLY A 288 -23.10 -1.79 -6.35
CA GLY A 288 -22.26 -0.70 -5.85
C GLY A 288 -22.49 0.64 -6.57
N GLU A 289 -23.70 0.87 -7.08
CA GLU A 289 -24.00 1.99 -7.96
C GLU A 289 -24.03 3.37 -7.28
N ALA A 290 -23.90 3.47 -5.95
CA ALA A 290 -24.05 4.75 -5.22
C ALA A 290 -22.79 5.65 -5.28
N ASN A 291 -21.74 5.29 -6.01
CA ASN A 291 -20.52 6.09 -6.09
C ASN A 291 -20.72 7.35 -6.95
N ARG A 292 -21.03 8.47 -6.31
CA ARG A 292 -21.26 9.77 -6.97
C ARG A 292 -20.00 10.39 -7.56
N PHE A 293 -18.82 10.04 -7.05
CA PHE A 293 -17.56 10.69 -7.43
C PHE A 293 -17.08 10.22 -8.80
N THR A 294 -17.24 8.92 -9.09
CA THR A 294 -17.00 8.34 -10.42
C THR A 294 -17.96 8.91 -11.46
N ALA A 295 -19.26 8.89 -11.14
CA ALA A 295 -20.30 9.42 -12.02
C ALA A 295 -20.08 10.91 -12.39
N PHE A 296 -19.60 11.74 -11.45
CA PHE A 296 -19.32 13.16 -11.71
C PHE A 296 -18.09 13.37 -12.62
N TRP A 297 -17.01 12.59 -12.43
CA TRP A 297 -15.76 12.77 -13.18
C TRP A 297 -15.78 12.18 -14.58
N GLU A 298 -16.52 11.08 -14.79
CA GLU A 298 -16.66 10.49 -16.12
C GLU A 298 -17.49 11.38 -17.05
N ASP A 299 -18.63 11.89 -16.58
CA ASP A 299 -19.58 12.62 -17.43
C ASP A 299 -19.44 14.16 -17.31
N LYS A 300 -18.53 14.66 -16.46
CA LYS A 300 -18.26 16.09 -16.18
C LYS A 300 -19.54 16.92 -15.91
N ASN A 301 -20.59 16.28 -15.42
CA ASN A 301 -21.90 16.88 -15.23
C ASN A 301 -22.26 16.96 -13.74
N PRO A 302 -22.48 18.16 -13.16
CA PRO A 302 -22.90 18.31 -11.77
C PRO A 302 -24.30 17.76 -11.47
N PHE A 303 -25.12 17.48 -12.49
CA PHE A 303 -26.47 16.93 -12.36
C PHE A 303 -26.52 15.46 -12.80
N LEU A 304 -26.19 14.55 -11.88
CA LEU A 304 -26.21 13.11 -12.12
C LEU A 304 -27.62 12.60 -12.42
N LYS A 305 -27.77 11.80 -13.47
CA LYS A 305 -29.00 11.15 -13.91
C LYS A 305 -29.01 9.67 -13.52
N LYS A 306 -30.20 9.04 -13.57
CA LYS A 306 -30.37 7.59 -13.34
C LYS A 306 -29.49 6.73 -14.27
N THR A 307 -29.27 7.21 -15.50
CA THR A 307 -28.42 6.54 -16.50
C THR A 307 -26.99 6.37 -16.04
N ASP A 308 -26.48 7.34 -15.28
CA ASP A 308 -25.08 7.42 -14.88
C ASP A 308 -24.82 6.37 -13.79
N PHE A 309 -25.76 6.21 -12.86
CA PHE A 309 -25.71 5.13 -11.85
C PHE A 309 -25.89 3.74 -12.47
N ARG A 310 -26.69 3.58 -13.53
CA ARG A 310 -26.80 2.30 -14.25
C ARG A 310 -25.50 1.93 -14.96
N LYS A 311 -24.81 2.91 -15.55
CA LYS A 311 -23.49 2.72 -16.18
C LYS A 311 -22.44 2.37 -15.13
N GLU A 312 -22.45 3.04 -13.98
CA GLU A 312 -21.57 2.71 -12.86
C GLU A 312 -21.78 1.27 -12.37
N ALA A 313 -23.04 0.84 -12.21
CA ALA A 313 -23.38 -0.55 -11.88
C ALA A 313 -22.75 -1.54 -12.88
N GLN A 314 -22.90 -1.29 -14.18
CA GLN A 314 -22.31 -2.13 -15.23
C GLN A 314 -20.78 -2.17 -15.15
N ASN A 315 -20.15 -1.02 -14.95
CA ASN A 315 -18.70 -0.92 -14.81
C ASN A 315 -18.20 -1.72 -13.61
N ARG A 316 -18.81 -1.55 -12.42
CA ARG A 316 -18.39 -2.24 -11.21
C ARG A 316 -18.61 -3.76 -11.28
N ILE A 317 -19.72 -4.21 -11.86
CA ILE A 317 -19.97 -5.64 -12.12
C ILE A 317 -18.86 -6.21 -13.00
N LYS A 318 -18.51 -5.49 -14.08
CA LYS A 318 -17.44 -5.90 -14.99
C LYS A 318 -16.09 -5.95 -14.29
N GLU A 319 -15.75 -4.93 -13.51
CA GLU A 319 -14.48 -4.87 -12.77
C GLU A 319 -14.33 -6.03 -11.79
N SER A 320 -15.39 -6.36 -11.04
CA SER A 320 -15.39 -7.49 -10.11
C SER A 320 -15.29 -8.84 -10.84
N LYS A 321 -16.02 -9.04 -11.94
CA LYS A 321 -15.88 -10.24 -12.79
C LYS A 321 -14.45 -10.38 -13.34
N ASP A 322 -13.86 -9.30 -13.86
CA ASP A 322 -12.49 -9.29 -14.36
C ASP A 322 -11.44 -9.54 -13.26
N ALA A 323 -11.73 -9.10 -12.03
CA ALA A 323 -10.91 -9.31 -10.84
C ALA A 323 -10.96 -10.77 -10.39
N LEU A 324 -12.15 -11.33 -10.24
CA LEU A 324 -12.38 -12.72 -9.85
C LEU A 324 -11.89 -13.73 -10.90
N LEU A 325 -12.07 -13.43 -12.20
CA LEU A 325 -11.51 -14.25 -13.28
C LEU A 325 -9.97 -14.30 -13.21
N SER A 326 -9.31 -13.21 -12.82
CA SER A 326 -7.85 -13.21 -12.62
C SER A 326 -7.39 -14.04 -11.42
N LEU A 327 -8.30 -14.35 -10.50
CA LEU A 327 -8.12 -15.31 -9.44
C LEU A 327 -8.52 -16.74 -9.84
N LYS A 328 -8.90 -16.97 -11.10
CA LYS A 328 -9.41 -18.25 -11.64
C LYS A 328 -10.74 -18.70 -11.03
N VAL A 329 -11.54 -17.77 -10.51
CA VAL A 329 -12.92 -18.07 -10.12
C VAL A 329 -13.74 -18.32 -11.38
N ASP A 330 -14.52 -19.39 -11.36
CA ASP A 330 -15.44 -19.79 -12.42
C ASP A 330 -16.56 -18.74 -12.55
N PRO A 331 -16.73 -18.09 -13.71
CA PRO A 331 -17.76 -17.06 -13.91
C PRO A 331 -19.19 -17.51 -13.58
N GLU A 332 -19.49 -18.80 -13.76
CA GLU A 332 -20.82 -19.38 -13.47
C GLU A 332 -21.11 -19.51 -11.96
N LYS A 333 -20.09 -19.26 -11.12
CA LYS A 333 -20.19 -19.29 -9.65
C LYS A 333 -20.15 -17.89 -9.04
N ILE A 334 -20.33 -16.85 -9.85
CA ILE A 334 -20.36 -15.45 -9.41
C ILE A 334 -21.77 -14.90 -9.58
N TYR A 335 -22.48 -14.77 -8.46
CA TYR A 335 -23.87 -14.32 -8.42
C TYR A 335 -23.96 -12.87 -7.97
N PHE A 336 -24.40 -11.98 -8.86
CA PHE A 336 -24.80 -10.63 -8.49
C PHE A 336 -26.31 -10.60 -8.25
N LEU A 337 -26.75 -10.14 -7.07
CA LEU A 337 -28.18 -10.17 -6.72
C LEU A 337 -28.94 -8.90 -7.15
N GLY A 338 -28.24 -7.78 -7.30
CA GLY A 338 -28.80 -6.53 -7.83
C GLY A 338 -29.72 -5.77 -6.89
N PHE A 339 -29.63 -6.01 -5.58
CA PHE A 339 -30.33 -5.25 -4.56
C PHE A 339 -29.72 -3.84 -4.38
N PRO A 340 -30.47 -2.86 -3.84
CA PRO A 340 -30.10 -1.46 -3.92
C PRO A 340 -28.91 -1.12 -3.01
N ASP A 341 -27.90 -0.46 -3.58
CA ASP A 341 -26.79 0.11 -2.82
C ASP A 341 -27.29 1.25 -1.89
N ARG A 342 -26.81 1.21 -0.64
CA ARG A 342 -27.26 1.98 0.52
C ARG A 342 -28.73 1.79 0.90
N GLY A 343 -29.31 0.65 0.52
CA GLY A 343 -30.68 0.28 0.87
C GLY A 343 -30.79 -0.98 1.71
N LEU A 344 -29.72 -1.74 1.94
CA LEU A 344 -29.83 -3.09 2.52
C LEU A 344 -30.24 -3.06 4.00
N ASP A 345 -29.77 -2.08 4.76
CA ASP A 345 -30.19 -1.90 6.16
C ASP A 345 -31.68 -1.56 6.28
N ASP A 346 -32.22 -0.77 5.34
CA ASP A 346 -33.65 -0.48 5.26
C ASP A 346 -34.45 -1.74 4.90
N LEU A 347 -33.96 -2.60 3.99
CA LEU A 347 -34.59 -3.90 3.69
C LEU A 347 -34.71 -4.79 4.93
N LEU A 348 -33.69 -4.78 5.78
CA LEU A 348 -33.65 -5.58 7.00
C LEU A 348 -34.57 -5.02 8.10
N THR A 349 -34.64 -3.68 8.24
CA THR A 349 -35.24 -3.04 9.42
C THR A 349 -36.62 -2.44 9.19
N LYS A 350 -36.94 -2.00 7.96
CA LYS A 350 -38.16 -1.25 7.63
C LYS A 350 -38.96 -1.89 6.49
N ASN A 351 -38.26 -2.47 5.53
CA ASN A 351 -38.78 -2.91 4.24
C ASN A 351 -38.72 -4.44 4.10
N TRP A 352 -39.05 -5.17 5.17
CA TRP A 352 -39.01 -6.63 5.15
C TRP A 352 -39.99 -7.21 4.12
N THR A 353 -41.24 -6.73 4.10
CA THR A 353 -42.28 -7.16 3.13
C THR A 353 -42.67 -6.06 2.15
N SER A 354 -42.41 -4.79 2.46
CA SER A 354 -42.78 -3.64 1.63
C SER A 354 -41.62 -3.23 0.70
N PRO A 355 -41.84 -3.07 -0.63
CA PRO A 355 -40.76 -2.70 -1.55
C PRO A 355 -40.13 -1.35 -1.23
N LEU A 356 -38.80 -1.31 -1.15
CA LEU A 356 -37.99 -0.09 -1.06
C LEU A 356 -37.74 0.48 -2.46
N SER A 357 -37.92 1.79 -2.65
CA SER A 357 -37.44 2.45 -3.87
C SER A 357 -35.95 2.80 -3.73
N SER A 358 -35.10 2.29 -4.63
CA SER A 358 -33.66 2.56 -4.66
C SER A 358 -33.39 4.07 -4.60
N PRO A 359 -32.54 4.55 -3.68
CA PRO A 359 -32.22 5.97 -3.55
C PRO A 359 -31.61 6.57 -4.82
N TYR A 360 -30.92 5.76 -5.64
CA TYR A 360 -30.16 6.22 -6.82
C TYR A 360 -30.86 5.85 -8.13
N LEU A 361 -31.24 4.58 -8.29
CA LEU A 361 -31.87 4.10 -9.52
C LEU A 361 -33.36 4.45 -9.58
N LYS A 362 -33.98 4.82 -8.45
CA LYS A 362 -35.41 5.19 -8.33
C LYS A 362 -36.33 4.12 -8.93
N THR A 363 -36.03 2.87 -8.60
CA THR A 363 -36.79 1.67 -8.95
C THR A 363 -36.95 0.83 -7.68
N ASP A 364 -37.99 0.01 -7.61
CA ASP A 364 -38.32 -0.84 -6.46
C ASP A 364 -38.05 -2.33 -6.69
N HIS A 365 -37.32 -2.66 -7.76
CA HIS A 365 -37.03 -4.03 -8.17
C HIS A 365 -35.68 -4.14 -8.89
N VAL A 366 -35.11 -5.35 -8.85
CA VAL A 366 -33.87 -5.72 -9.53
C VAL A 366 -34.01 -5.46 -11.02
N LEU A 367 -33.13 -4.60 -11.55
CA LEU A 367 -33.21 -4.16 -12.94
C LEU A 367 -32.92 -5.31 -13.91
N PRO A 368 -33.71 -5.44 -14.99
CA PRO A 368 -33.40 -6.40 -16.05
C PRO A 368 -32.18 -5.98 -16.88
N SER A 369 -31.59 -6.95 -17.57
CA SER A 369 -30.52 -6.77 -18.57
C SER A 369 -29.16 -6.32 -18.01
N LEU A 370 -28.91 -6.54 -16.73
CA LEU A 370 -27.59 -6.34 -16.10
C LEU A 370 -26.90 -7.66 -15.73
N GLY A 371 -27.51 -8.80 -16.03
CA GLY A 371 -26.96 -10.12 -15.75
C GLY A 371 -26.97 -10.47 -14.26
N PHE A 372 -28.00 -10.02 -13.54
CA PHE A 372 -28.24 -10.42 -12.16
C PHE A 372 -28.81 -11.84 -12.10
N TYR A 373 -28.56 -12.54 -11.00
CA TYR A 373 -28.98 -13.93 -10.81
C TYR A 373 -30.50 -14.10 -10.94
N GLN A 374 -31.28 -13.13 -10.46
CA GLN A 374 -32.72 -13.11 -10.65
C GLN A 374 -33.24 -11.68 -10.85
N GLU A 375 -33.84 -11.44 -12.01
CA GLU A 375 -34.36 -10.11 -12.42
C GLU A 375 -35.80 -9.88 -11.94
N ASN A 376 -36.23 -8.61 -11.91
CA ASN A 376 -37.59 -8.17 -11.57
C ASN A 376 -38.07 -8.50 -10.14
N LEU A 377 -37.20 -9.02 -9.27
CA LEU A 377 -37.51 -9.20 -7.85
C LEU A 377 -37.70 -7.84 -7.16
N LYS A 378 -38.77 -7.70 -6.38
CA LYS A 378 -38.99 -6.49 -5.57
C LYS A 378 -37.92 -6.37 -4.48
N TYR A 379 -37.47 -5.14 -4.22
CA TYR A 379 -36.51 -4.82 -3.17
C TYR A 379 -37.17 -4.90 -1.80
N THR A 380 -37.30 -6.13 -1.28
CA THR A 380 -37.79 -6.42 0.07
C THR A 380 -36.77 -7.28 0.81
N GLY A 381 -36.72 -7.16 2.13
CA GLY A 381 -35.87 -8.03 2.96
C GLY A 381 -36.23 -9.52 2.78
N GLN A 382 -37.52 -9.83 2.67
CA GLN A 382 -38.02 -11.18 2.44
C GLN A 382 -37.48 -11.78 1.13
N ASN A 383 -37.47 -11.02 0.03
CA ASN A 383 -36.94 -11.51 -1.24
C ASN A 383 -35.42 -11.71 -1.19
N LEU A 384 -34.68 -10.79 -0.54
CA LEU A 384 -33.24 -10.96 -0.37
C LEU A 384 -32.91 -12.21 0.48
N ASN A 385 -33.59 -12.36 1.62
CA ASN A 385 -33.40 -13.53 2.48
C ASN A 385 -33.76 -14.83 1.75
N GLY A 386 -34.89 -14.87 1.04
CA GLY A 386 -35.31 -16.03 0.26
C GLY A 386 -34.29 -16.41 -0.83
N LEU A 387 -33.68 -15.42 -1.49
CA LEU A 387 -32.66 -15.65 -2.51
C LEU A 387 -31.36 -16.20 -1.92
N LEU A 388 -30.93 -15.68 -0.75
CA LEU A 388 -29.80 -16.22 -0.01
C LEU A 388 -30.07 -17.65 0.47
N CYS A 389 -31.26 -17.92 1.02
CA CYS A 389 -31.66 -19.28 1.41
C CYS A 389 -31.57 -20.25 0.22
N LYS A 390 -32.15 -19.87 -0.93
CA LYS A 390 -32.08 -20.67 -2.16
C LYS A 390 -30.64 -20.98 -2.57
N LEU A 391 -29.77 -19.96 -2.62
CA LEU A 391 -28.37 -20.14 -3.00
C LEU A 391 -27.60 -21.00 -2.00
N PHE A 392 -27.86 -20.87 -0.69
CA PHE A 392 -27.19 -21.66 0.33
C PHE A 392 -27.63 -23.12 0.28
N GLU A 393 -28.90 -23.38 0.03
CA GLU A 393 -29.45 -24.72 -0.19
C GLU A 393 -28.87 -25.38 -1.46
N GLU A 394 -28.75 -24.63 -2.56
CA GLU A 394 -28.15 -25.13 -3.82
C GLU A 394 -26.65 -25.39 -3.69
N ILE A 395 -25.92 -24.49 -3.03
CA ILE A 395 -24.45 -24.56 -2.92
C ILE A 395 -24.03 -25.56 -1.83
N GLN A 396 -24.79 -25.67 -0.74
CA GLN A 396 -24.41 -26.42 0.47
C GLN A 396 -22.99 -26.05 0.95
N PRO A 397 -22.73 -24.79 1.33
CA PRO A 397 -21.38 -24.35 1.68
C PRO A 397 -20.87 -25.07 2.93
N ASP A 398 -19.58 -25.41 2.95
CA ASP A 398 -18.91 -25.94 4.14
C ASP A 398 -18.29 -24.80 4.97
N LEU A 399 -18.02 -23.65 4.30
CA LEU A 399 -17.45 -22.45 4.90
C LEU A 399 -17.99 -21.21 4.18
N ILE A 400 -18.39 -20.21 4.96
CA ILE A 400 -18.82 -18.89 4.49
C ILE A 400 -17.88 -17.81 5.02
N ILE A 401 -17.47 -16.90 4.13
CA ILE A 401 -16.78 -15.65 4.48
C ILE A 401 -17.72 -14.48 4.17
N THR A 402 -17.97 -13.62 5.15
CA THR A 402 -18.85 -12.45 4.99
C THR A 402 -18.33 -11.23 5.75
N HIS A 403 -19.05 -10.13 5.66
CA HIS A 403 -18.79 -8.89 6.41
C HIS A 403 -18.98 -9.07 7.92
N SER A 404 -18.37 -8.18 8.70
CA SER A 404 -18.56 -8.07 10.14
C SER A 404 -19.83 -7.31 10.51
N GLU A 405 -20.56 -7.77 11.54
CA GLU A 405 -21.68 -7.01 12.13
C GLU A 405 -21.25 -5.73 12.85
N THR A 406 -19.95 -5.60 13.17
CA THR A 406 -19.36 -4.39 13.76
C THR A 406 -18.83 -3.41 12.72
N ASP A 407 -18.96 -3.73 11.43
CA ASP A 407 -18.61 -2.82 10.35
C ASP A 407 -19.44 -1.53 10.44
N HIS A 408 -18.82 -0.38 10.21
CA HIS A 408 -19.52 0.90 10.28
C HIS A 408 -20.36 1.19 9.04
N HIS A 409 -20.19 0.45 7.94
CA HIS A 409 -21.02 0.59 6.75
C HIS A 409 -22.38 -0.11 6.94
N PRO A 410 -23.53 0.58 6.74
CA PRO A 410 -24.86 -0.01 6.93
C PRO A 410 -25.09 -1.28 6.12
N ASP A 411 -24.69 -1.29 4.84
CA ASP A 411 -24.91 -2.45 3.98
C ASP A 411 -24.04 -3.65 4.36
N HIS A 412 -22.83 -3.43 4.89
CA HIS A 412 -21.96 -4.52 5.35
C HIS A 412 -22.59 -5.23 6.54
N LYS A 413 -23.10 -4.45 7.51
CA LYS A 413 -23.85 -4.98 8.65
C LYS A 413 -25.11 -5.72 8.21
N ALA A 414 -25.85 -5.16 7.27
CA ALA A 414 -27.07 -5.77 6.76
C ALA A 414 -26.76 -7.12 6.11
N VAL A 415 -25.76 -7.20 5.22
CA VAL A 415 -25.34 -8.47 4.60
C VAL A 415 -24.93 -9.49 5.64
N SER A 416 -24.12 -9.11 6.63
CA SER A 416 -23.75 -10.03 7.72
C SER A 416 -24.98 -10.61 8.41
N LYS A 417 -25.95 -9.75 8.78
CA LYS A 417 -27.19 -10.20 9.45
C LYS A 417 -28.06 -11.07 8.54
N PHE A 418 -28.22 -10.71 7.26
CA PHE A 418 -28.97 -11.52 6.30
C PHE A 418 -28.35 -12.92 6.12
N VAL A 419 -27.02 -13.01 6.06
CA VAL A 419 -26.31 -14.31 6.03
C VAL A 419 -26.67 -15.13 7.26
N LYS A 420 -26.60 -14.55 8.47
CA LYS A 420 -26.94 -15.27 9.70
C LYS A 420 -28.40 -15.70 9.75
N ILE A 421 -29.34 -14.84 9.35
CA ILE A 421 -30.77 -15.16 9.31
C ILE A 421 -31.03 -16.35 8.37
N ALA A 422 -30.49 -16.31 7.15
CA ALA A 422 -30.65 -17.38 6.17
C ALA A 422 -30.05 -18.71 6.66
N LEU A 423 -28.85 -18.66 7.28
CA LEU A 423 -28.21 -19.86 7.85
C LEU A 423 -28.99 -20.44 9.03
N ALA A 424 -29.48 -19.60 9.94
CA ALA A 424 -30.29 -20.03 11.08
C ALA A 424 -31.62 -20.64 10.60
N GLU A 425 -32.26 -20.05 9.59
CA GLU A 425 -33.50 -20.57 8.98
C GLU A 425 -33.30 -21.95 8.37
N LEU A 426 -32.28 -22.13 7.53
CA LEU A 426 -32.01 -23.39 6.85
C LEU A 426 -31.50 -24.48 7.79
N THR A 427 -30.66 -24.12 8.76
CA THR A 427 -30.16 -25.06 9.79
C THR A 427 -31.31 -25.57 10.65
N LYS A 428 -32.21 -24.68 11.08
CA LYS A 428 -33.40 -25.06 11.86
C LYS A 428 -34.33 -26.00 11.09
N ARG A 429 -34.36 -25.89 9.76
CA ARG A 429 -35.14 -26.77 8.87
C ARG A 429 -34.39 -28.04 8.45
N GLU A 430 -33.15 -28.22 8.92
CA GLU A 430 -32.28 -29.35 8.56
C GLU A 430 -32.02 -29.46 7.04
N VAL A 431 -32.07 -28.34 6.32
CA VAL A 431 -31.87 -28.27 4.86
C VAL A 431 -30.38 -28.22 4.50
N ILE A 432 -29.56 -27.65 5.40
CA ILE A 432 -28.10 -27.56 5.24
C ILE A 432 -27.41 -28.05 6.49
N HIS A 433 -26.18 -28.54 6.35
CA HIS A 433 -25.27 -28.67 7.47
C HIS A 433 -24.68 -27.30 7.84
N PRO A 434 -24.58 -26.94 9.14
CA PRO A 434 -24.02 -25.66 9.56
C PRO A 434 -22.59 -25.42 9.03
N PRO A 435 -22.36 -24.39 8.19
CA PRO A 435 -21.02 -24.07 7.72
C PRO A 435 -20.18 -23.42 8.81
N GLN A 436 -18.85 -23.42 8.62
CA GLN A 436 -17.98 -22.49 9.36
C GLN A 436 -18.24 -21.06 8.87
N LEU A 437 -18.53 -20.13 9.78
CA LEU A 437 -18.73 -18.72 9.44
C LEU A 437 -17.53 -17.89 9.87
N TYR A 438 -16.92 -17.17 8.92
CA TYR A 438 -15.86 -16.22 9.16
C TYR A 438 -16.27 -14.83 8.70
N ALA A 439 -15.96 -13.83 9.52
CA ALA A 439 -16.27 -12.44 9.24
C ALA A 439 -14.99 -11.61 9.07
N PHE A 440 -15.00 -10.65 8.14
CA PHE A 440 -13.95 -9.65 7.98
C PHE A 440 -14.49 -8.23 8.11
N LEU A 441 -13.60 -7.30 8.46
CA LEU A 441 -13.95 -5.89 8.69
C LEU A 441 -13.37 -5.03 7.57
N VAL A 442 -14.16 -4.07 7.06
CA VAL A 442 -13.72 -3.10 6.06
C VAL A 442 -13.75 -1.68 6.64
N HIS A 443 -14.89 -1.24 7.17
CA HIS A 443 -15.04 0.10 7.73
C HIS A 443 -15.17 0.08 9.24
N PHE A 444 -14.38 0.93 9.90
CA PHE A 444 -14.47 1.17 11.33
C PHE A 444 -14.06 2.62 11.64
N LYS A 445 -13.70 2.92 12.89
CA LYS A 445 -13.06 4.20 13.24
C LYS A 445 -11.75 4.33 12.47
N ILE A 446 -11.63 5.38 11.64
CA ILE A 446 -10.46 5.64 10.78
C ILE A 446 -9.13 5.75 11.55
N SER A 447 -9.19 6.13 12.83
CA SER A 447 -8.05 6.18 13.75
C SER A 447 -7.57 4.79 14.20
N GLU A 448 -8.40 3.76 14.03
CA GLU A 448 -8.17 2.41 14.50
C GLU A 448 -8.00 1.39 13.37
N TYR A 449 -8.79 1.48 12.29
CA TYR A 449 -8.79 0.45 11.24
C TYR A 449 -9.36 0.95 9.89
N PRO A 450 -8.81 0.48 8.75
CA PRO A 450 -7.53 -0.21 8.62
C PRO A 450 -6.37 0.75 8.90
N ARG A 451 -5.30 0.26 9.55
CA ARG A 451 -4.16 1.10 9.95
C ARG A 451 -2.83 0.63 9.35
N PRO A 452 -2.07 1.51 8.68
CA PRO A 452 -2.45 2.87 8.27
C PRO A 452 -3.50 2.84 7.14
N LEU A 453 -4.34 3.86 7.00
CA LEU A 453 -5.27 4.00 5.87
C LEU A 453 -4.52 4.51 4.63
N ARG A 454 -3.68 3.64 4.06
CA ARG A 454 -2.93 3.84 2.81
C ARG A 454 -2.27 2.54 2.37
N TYR A 455 -1.69 2.55 1.17
CA TYR A 455 -0.82 1.47 0.71
C TYR A 455 0.34 1.19 1.69
N ALA A 456 0.40 -0.04 2.22
CA ALA A 456 1.44 -0.49 3.14
C ALA A 456 1.64 -2.02 3.04
N PRO A 457 2.16 -2.52 1.91
CA PRO A 457 2.29 -3.95 1.60
C PRO A 457 3.00 -4.76 2.68
N ASN A 458 4.06 -4.20 3.27
CA ASN A 458 4.87 -4.87 4.29
C ASN A 458 4.30 -4.81 5.72
N ALA A 459 3.11 -4.22 5.92
CA ALA A 459 2.46 -4.17 7.23
C ALA A 459 1.44 -5.32 7.37
N PRO A 460 1.25 -5.87 8.58
CA PRO A 460 0.09 -6.71 8.85
C PRO A 460 -1.17 -5.86 9.02
N LEU A 461 -2.30 -6.41 8.61
CA LEU A 461 -3.62 -6.03 9.05
C LEU A 461 -3.85 -6.60 10.45
N LEU A 462 -4.23 -5.73 11.39
CA LEU A 462 -4.44 -6.09 12.79
C LEU A 462 -5.83 -5.64 13.24
N PRO A 463 -6.43 -6.35 14.21
CA PRO A 463 -7.74 -6.02 14.69
C PRO A 463 -7.77 -4.63 15.35
N PRO A 464 -8.90 -3.88 15.23
CA PRO A 464 -9.09 -2.63 15.95
C PRO A 464 -8.88 -2.85 17.45
N LYS A 465 -8.26 -1.87 18.14
CA LYS A 465 -7.88 -2.02 19.55
C LYS A 465 -9.05 -2.41 20.45
N ASN A 466 -10.23 -1.85 20.19
CA ASN A 466 -11.41 -2.12 21.01
C ASN A 466 -12.00 -3.52 20.74
N LEU A 467 -11.76 -4.10 19.56
CA LEU A 467 -12.33 -5.40 19.19
C LEU A 467 -11.36 -6.57 19.40
N GLN A 468 -10.10 -6.33 19.81
CA GLN A 468 -9.06 -7.38 19.89
C GLN A 468 -9.45 -8.53 20.82
N ASN A 469 -10.16 -8.22 21.91
CA ASN A 469 -10.57 -9.19 22.91
C ASN A 469 -12.04 -9.62 22.76
N GLU A 470 -12.81 -8.96 21.89
CA GLU A 470 -14.23 -9.28 21.67
C GLU A 470 -14.40 -10.49 20.76
N TYR A 471 -13.44 -10.71 19.85
CA TYR A 471 -13.52 -11.77 18.86
C TYR A 471 -12.28 -12.67 18.88
N SER A 472 -12.50 -13.94 18.52
CA SER A 472 -11.41 -14.89 18.25
C SER A 472 -10.80 -14.62 16.88
N TRP A 473 -9.98 -13.58 16.80
CA TRP A 473 -9.30 -13.18 15.56
C TRP A 473 -8.36 -14.26 15.03
N ARG A 474 -8.46 -14.47 13.71
CA ARG A 474 -7.63 -15.38 12.92
C ARG A 474 -6.95 -14.60 11.81
N THR A 475 -5.73 -15.00 11.48
CA THR A 475 -4.99 -14.39 10.39
C THR A 475 -4.61 -15.41 9.32
N LEU A 476 -4.69 -15.00 8.06
CA LEU A 476 -4.12 -15.73 6.94
C LEU A 476 -2.87 -14.98 6.45
N PRO A 477 -1.65 -15.33 6.91
CA PRO A 477 -0.43 -14.71 6.42
C PRO A 477 -0.29 -14.97 4.92
N LEU A 478 -0.12 -13.95 4.10
CA LEU A 478 0.02 -14.08 2.65
C LEU A 478 1.48 -14.26 2.27
N THR A 479 1.74 -15.11 1.28
CA THR A 479 3.01 -15.13 0.57
C THR A 479 3.16 -13.87 -0.29
N GLN A 480 4.39 -13.52 -0.66
CA GLN A 480 4.65 -12.37 -1.53
C GLN A 480 3.93 -12.48 -2.89
N GLU A 481 3.78 -13.71 -3.41
CA GLU A 481 3.02 -13.95 -4.65
C GLU A 481 1.53 -13.68 -4.46
N GLU A 482 0.94 -14.14 -3.36
CA GLU A 482 -0.47 -13.93 -3.03
C GLU A 482 -0.79 -12.46 -2.78
N GLU A 483 0.10 -11.74 -2.09
CA GLU A 483 0.00 -10.31 -1.86
C GLU A 483 0.08 -9.53 -3.18
N SER A 484 1.04 -9.87 -4.07
CA SER A 484 1.19 -9.22 -5.38
C SER A 484 -0.02 -9.47 -6.28
N LYS A 485 -0.60 -10.68 -6.25
CA LYS A 485 -1.84 -10.97 -6.97
C LYS A 485 -3.02 -10.21 -6.38
N LYS A 486 -3.15 -10.15 -5.05
CA LYS A 486 -4.18 -9.33 -4.37
C LYS A 486 -4.07 -7.86 -4.76
N GLU A 487 -2.86 -7.30 -4.81
CA GLU A 487 -2.63 -5.94 -5.31
C GLU A 487 -3.13 -5.75 -6.75
N LYS A 488 -2.82 -6.68 -7.65
CA LYS A 488 -3.27 -6.63 -9.06
C LYS A 488 -4.79 -6.71 -9.17
N VAL A 489 -5.43 -7.55 -8.34
CA VAL A 489 -6.89 -7.70 -8.27
C VAL A 489 -7.53 -6.40 -7.77
N ILE A 490 -7.07 -5.85 -6.64
CA ILE A 490 -7.60 -4.58 -6.10
C ILE A 490 -7.42 -3.42 -7.11
N LYS A 491 -6.37 -3.43 -7.92
CA LYS A 491 -6.15 -2.41 -8.95
C LYS A 491 -7.08 -2.51 -10.17
N LYS A 492 -7.88 -3.58 -10.29
CA LYS A 492 -8.87 -3.72 -11.37
C LYS A 492 -10.16 -2.92 -11.13
N TYR A 493 -10.46 -2.55 -9.89
CA TYR A 493 -11.60 -1.70 -9.54
C TYR A 493 -11.30 -0.22 -9.84
N LYS A 494 -11.06 0.09 -11.12
CA LYS A 494 -10.58 1.40 -11.59
C LYS A 494 -11.55 2.51 -11.20
N SER A 495 -12.85 2.26 -11.31
CA SER A 495 -13.90 3.18 -10.87
C SER A 495 -13.64 3.63 -9.42
N GLN A 496 -13.41 2.70 -8.50
CA GLN A 496 -13.21 3.01 -7.08
C GLN A 496 -11.87 3.74 -6.83
N LEU A 497 -10.84 3.47 -7.64
CA LEU A 497 -9.54 4.14 -7.54
C LEU A 497 -9.53 5.61 -8.00
N LEU A 498 -10.59 6.09 -8.67
CA LEU A 498 -10.70 7.50 -9.07
C LEU A 498 -11.00 8.42 -7.87
N SER A 499 -11.68 7.90 -6.84
CA SER A 499 -11.96 8.64 -5.61
C SER A 499 -10.72 8.62 -4.70
N PRO A 500 -10.17 9.79 -4.28
CA PRO A 500 -8.98 9.84 -3.44
C PRO A 500 -9.14 9.05 -2.13
N TYR A 501 -10.30 9.12 -1.50
CA TYR A 501 -10.58 8.40 -0.27
C TYR A 501 -10.68 6.89 -0.50
N LEU A 502 -11.48 6.46 -1.48
CA LEU A 502 -11.67 5.03 -1.77
C LEU A 502 -10.37 4.39 -2.26
N LYS A 503 -9.56 5.11 -3.04
CA LYS A 503 -8.22 4.67 -3.42
C LYS A 503 -7.35 4.34 -2.21
N GLU A 504 -7.25 5.25 -1.23
CA GLU A 504 -6.46 4.98 -0.02
C GLU A 504 -7.05 3.85 0.82
N LEU A 505 -8.38 3.75 0.89
CA LEU A 505 -9.06 2.63 1.55
C LEU A 505 -8.75 1.29 0.89
N LEU A 506 -9.01 1.12 -0.41
CA LEU A 506 -8.75 -0.12 -1.14
C LEU A 506 -7.28 -0.55 -1.02
N LEU A 507 -6.35 0.39 -1.24
CA LEU A 507 -4.92 0.09 -1.15
C LEU A 507 -4.46 -0.22 0.28
N SER A 508 -5.22 0.19 1.30
CA SER A 508 -4.94 -0.14 2.70
C SER A 508 -5.21 -1.60 3.08
N PHE A 509 -5.82 -2.39 2.21
CA PHE A 509 -5.99 -3.83 2.42
C PHE A 509 -4.95 -4.68 1.70
N ILE A 510 -3.99 -4.05 1.01
CA ILE A 510 -2.79 -4.74 0.52
C ILE A 510 -1.79 -4.82 1.66
N ARG A 511 -1.73 -5.98 2.30
CA ARG A 511 -1.03 -6.27 3.56
C ARG A 511 -0.41 -7.65 3.52
N THR A 512 0.50 -7.92 4.45
CA THR A 512 1.16 -9.23 4.62
C THR A 512 0.21 -10.35 5.07
N ASN A 513 -1.04 -10.05 5.37
CA ASN A 513 -2.05 -11.01 5.82
C ASN A 513 -3.47 -10.54 5.49
N GLU A 514 -4.41 -11.49 5.50
CA GLU A 514 -5.83 -11.24 5.67
C GLU A 514 -6.24 -11.52 7.11
N LEU A 515 -7.32 -10.88 7.55
CA LEU A 515 -7.74 -10.86 8.94
C LEU A 515 -9.23 -11.16 9.02
N PHE A 516 -9.57 -12.16 9.82
CA PHE A 516 -10.93 -12.65 10.01
C PHE A 516 -11.18 -12.88 11.50
N TYR A 517 -12.42 -13.08 11.90
CA TYR A 517 -12.75 -13.77 13.13
C TYR A 517 -13.80 -14.83 12.88
N GLN A 518 -13.80 -15.88 13.69
CA GLN A 518 -14.84 -16.90 13.63
C GLN A 518 -16.11 -16.35 14.27
N ASP A 519 -17.20 -16.37 13.52
CA ASP A 519 -18.52 -15.87 13.94
C ASP A 519 -19.50 -17.04 14.11
N ASN A 520 -20.62 -16.78 14.80
CA ASN A 520 -21.71 -17.72 15.02
C ASN A 520 -23.03 -17.12 14.53
N PHE A 521 -24.03 -17.96 14.28
CA PHE A 521 -25.35 -17.58 13.77
C PHE A 521 -26.48 -18.34 14.46
#